data_AF-A0A1Q7D3C1-F1
#
_entry.id   AF-A0A1Q7D3C1-F1
#
_cell.length_a   1.000
_cell.length_b   1.000
_cell.length_c   1.000
_cell.angle_alpha   90.00
_cell.angle_beta   90.00
_cell.angle_gamma   90.00
#
_symmetry.space_group_name_H-M   'P 1'
#
loop_
_entity.id
_entity.type
_entity.pdbx_description
1 polymer ?
#
loop_
_entity_poly.entity_id
_entity_poly.type
_entity_poly.pdbx_seq_one_letter_code
_entity_poly.pdbx_strand_id
1 'polypeptide(L)'
;MLLRPDRRRIPAVSTQLYHDEWERRRLRDVVHLTIGGCLGPCVLANVVRLQFDGHALWFHSINADPLVLALYDHIEAMLRADGRLSPPPSLARYQFSGSR
;
A
#
# COMPACT_ATOMS: atom_id res chain seq x y z
N MET A 1 21.82 22.59 12.48
CA MET A 1 20.78 22.13 13.42
C MET A 1 19.51 22.92 13.16
N LEU A 2 18.54 22.31 12.46
CA LEU A 2 17.16 22.82 12.40
C LEU A 2 16.25 21.60 12.59
N LEU A 3 15.84 21.39 13.83
CA LEU A 3 14.74 20.49 14.17
C LEU A 3 13.47 21.09 13.57
N ARG A 4 12.86 20.43 12.59
CA ARG A 4 11.47 20.73 12.21
C ARG A 4 10.55 19.93 13.14
N PRO A 5 9.77 20.58 14.02
CA PRO A 5 8.85 19.89 14.91
C PRO A 5 7.53 19.66 14.17
N ASP A 6 7.29 18.42 13.77
CA ASP A 6 6.04 17.67 14.00
C ASP A 6 6.34 16.19 13.64
N ARG A 7 7.04 15.49 14.54
CA ARG A 7 7.18 14.04 14.42
C ARG A 7 5.92 13.39 14.95
N ARG A 8 4.84 13.38 14.14
CA ARG A 8 3.85 12.30 14.29
C ARG A 8 4.64 11.00 14.32
N ARG A 9 4.42 10.18 15.35
CA ARG A 9 5.08 8.89 15.55
C ARG A 9 4.55 7.90 14.50
N ILE A 10 4.83 8.19 13.24
CA ILE A 10 4.49 7.34 12.10
C ILE A 10 5.40 6.11 12.20
N PRO A 11 4.84 4.90 12.32
CA PRO A 11 5.65 3.69 12.33
C PRO A 11 6.51 3.64 11.08
N ALA A 12 7.79 3.31 11.24
CA ALA A 12 8.63 3.00 10.10
C ALA A 12 8.07 1.74 9.42
N VAL A 13 7.90 1.80 8.11
CA VAL A 13 7.57 0.63 7.29
C VAL A 13 8.76 0.32 6.38
N SER A 14 9.07 -0.97 6.22
CA SER A 14 10.19 -1.40 5.40
C SER A 14 9.88 -1.18 3.92
N THR A 15 10.39 -0.09 3.34
CA THR A 15 10.33 0.14 1.89
C THR A 15 11.08 -0.93 1.12
N GLN A 16 12.11 -1.52 1.73
CA GLN A 16 12.86 -2.63 1.16
C GLN A 16 11.97 -3.87 0.99
N LEU A 17 11.10 -4.19 1.96
CA LEU A 17 10.18 -5.32 1.82
C LEU A 17 9.22 -5.15 0.63
N TYR A 18 8.74 -3.93 0.39
CA TYR A 18 7.92 -3.66 -0.80
C TYR A 18 8.68 -3.98 -2.08
N HIS A 19 9.92 -3.51 -2.20
CA HIS A 19 10.74 -3.75 -3.36
C HIS A 19 11.06 -5.25 -3.54
N ASP A 20 11.49 -5.92 -2.46
CA ASP A 20 11.91 -7.31 -2.50
C ASP A 20 10.75 -8.26 -2.87
N GLU A 21 9.55 -8.02 -2.35
CA GLU A 21 8.37 -8.81 -2.74
C GLU A 21 7.92 -8.54 -4.18
N TRP A 22 8.04 -7.31 -4.66
CA TRP A 22 7.74 -6.96 -6.05
C TRP A 22 8.67 -7.67 -7.04
N GLU A 23 9.97 -7.69 -6.75
CA GLU A 23 10.97 -8.44 -7.53
C GLU A 23 10.77 -9.96 -7.41
N ARG A 24 10.68 -10.48 -6.18
CA ARG A 24 10.58 -11.93 -5.91
C ARG A 24 9.34 -12.56 -6.56
N ARG A 25 8.21 -11.83 -6.57
CA ARG A 25 6.95 -12.26 -7.20
C ARG A 25 6.89 -11.94 -8.69
N ARG A 26 7.95 -11.33 -9.26
CA ARG A 26 8.08 -10.99 -10.69
C ARG A 26 6.95 -10.11 -11.20
N LEU A 27 6.53 -9.14 -10.38
CA LEU A 27 5.39 -8.28 -10.70
C LEU A 27 5.74 -7.15 -11.66
N ARG A 28 7.01 -6.98 -12.02
CA ARG A 28 7.51 -5.85 -12.82
C ARG A 28 6.84 -5.64 -14.17
N ASP A 29 6.35 -6.71 -14.80
CA ASP A 29 5.76 -6.64 -16.13
C ASP A 29 4.25 -6.34 -16.08
N VAL A 30 3.62 -6.42 -14.89
CA VAL A 30 2.16 -6.34 -14.72
C VAL A 30 1.70 -5.35 -13.65
N VAL A 31 2.57 -4.98 -12.71
CA VAL A 31 2.28 -4.02 -11.64
C VAL A 31 3.46 -3.05 -11.52
N HIS A 32 3.19 -1.76 -11.65
CA HIS A 32 4.20 -0.73 -11.41
C HIS A 32 4.26 -0.39 -9.91
N LEU A 33 5.46 -0.49 -9.31
CA LEU A 33 5.69 -0.08 -7.93
C LEU A 33 6.27 1.34 -7.88
N THR A 34 5.60 2.24 -7.18
CA THR A 34 6.13 3.56 -6.83
C THR A 34 6.18 3.70 -5.31
N ILE A 35 7.37 3.95 -4.77
CA ILE A 35 7.58 4.29 -3.36
C ILE A 35 7.98 5.75 -3.30
N GLY A 36 7.23 6.58 -2.58
CA GLY A 36 7.41 8.03 -2.60
C GLY A 36 6.86 8.73 -1.36
N GLY A 37 6.75 10.06 -1.47
CA GLY A 37 6.25 10.94 -0.41
C GLY A 37 4.73 10.92 -0.25
N CYS A 38 4.19 12.00 0.32
CA CYS A 38 2.78 12.10 0.69
C CYS A 38 1.82 11.88 -0.50
N LEU A 39 0.78 11.05 -0.28
CA LEU A 39 -0.29 10.79 -1.25
C LEU A 39 -1.54 11.67 -1.03
N GLY A 40 -1.49 12.63 -0.10
CA GLY A 40 -2.57 13.59 0.14
C GLY A 40 -3.23 13.48 1.53
N PRO A 41 -3.71 12.31 1.99
CA PRO A 41 -4.32 12.16 3.31
C PRO A 41 -3.33 12.42 4.46
N CYS A 42 -3.12 13.71 4.79
CA CYS A 42 -2.04 14.16 5.67
C CYS A 42 -2.08 13.55 7.07
N VAL A 43 -3.25 13.14 7.56
CA VAL A 43 -3.44 12.56 8.90
C VAL A 43 -3.18 11.05 8.95
N LEU A 44 -3.06 10.39 7.80
CA LEU A 44 -2.90 8.93 7.71
C LEU A 44 -1.44 8.57 7.45
N ALA A 45 -0.95 7.62 8.22
CA ALA A 45 0.39 7.04 8.08
C ALA A 45 0.41 5.95 6.99
N ASN A 46 1.56 5.77 6.35
CA ASN A 46 1.87 4.63 5.45
C ASN A 46 0.71 4.26 4.53
N VAL A 47 0.25 5.27 3.77
CA VAL A 47 -0.86 5.13 2.83
C VAL A 47 -0.38 4.39 1.59
N VAL A 48 -1.17 3.41 1.16
CA VAL A 48 -0.98 2.69 -0.10
C VAL A 48 -2.16 2.98 -1.00
N ARG A 49 -1.88 3.33 -2.25
CA ARG A 49 -2.86 3.45 -3.32
C ARG A 49 -2.60 2.37 -4.35
N LEU A 50 -3.57 1.48 -4.54
CA LEU A 50 -3.55 0.46 -5.59
C LEU A 50 -4.50 0.88 -6.71
N GLN A 51 -3.95 1.08 -7.91
CA GLN A 51 -4.73 1.39 -9.10
C GLN A 51 -4.95 0.08 -9.90
N PHE A 52 -6.20 -0.27 -10.15
CA PHE A 52 -6.58 -1.49 -10.87
C PHE A 52 -7.86 -1.23 -11.68
N ASP A 53 -7.86 -1.54 -12.98
CA ASP A 53 -8.98 -1.30 -13.91
C ASP A 53 -9.62 0.09 -13.81
N GLY A 54 -8.80 1.14 -13.74
CA GLY A 54 -9.27 2.53 -13.61
C GLY A 54 -9.83 2.89 -12.22
N HIS A 55 -9.92 1.94 -11.30
CA HIS A 55 -10.32 2.17 -9.92
C HIS A 55 -9.11 2.37 -9.01
N ALA A 56 -9.30 3.16 -7.95
CA ALA A 56 -8.31 3.33 -6.89
C ALA A 56 -8.81 2.69 -5.59
N LEU A 57 -8.05 1.72 -5.08
CA LEU A 57 -8.19 1.17 -3.75
C LEU A 57 -7.21 1.89 -2.83
N TRP A 58 -7.67 2.32 -1.67
CA TRP A 58 -6.87 3.08 -0.72
C TRP A 58 -6.78 2.34 0.60
N PHE A 59 -5.55 2.21 1.11
CA PHE A 59 -5.26 1.62 2.41
C PHE A 59 -4.43 2.57 3.24
N HIS A 60 -4.66 2.61 4.53
CA HIS A 60 -3.88 3.40 5.47
C HIS A 60 -3.25 2.51 6.54
N SER A 61 -2.31 3.05 7.32
CA SER A 61 -1.72 2.34 8.45
C SER A 61 -1.13 0.97 8.09
N ILE A 62 -0.57 0.83 6.89
CA ILE A 62 0.19 -0.36 6.49
C ILE A 62 1.55 -0.30 7.19
N ASN A 63 1.54 -0.66 8.47
CA ASN A 63 2.61 -0.35 9.43
C ASN A 63 3.42 -1.59 9.83
N ALA A 64 3.16 -2.75 9.24
CA ALA A 64 3.78 -4.00 9.62
C ALA A 64 3.98 -4.89 8.39
N ASP A 65 5.08 -5.64 8.38
CA ASP A 65 5.45 -6.54 7.29
C ASP A 65 4.33 -7.51 6.88
N PRO A 66 3.58 -8.15 7.80
CA PRO A 66 2.45 -9.00 7.39
C PRO A 66 1.36 -8.28 6.59
N LEU A 67 1.17 -6.97 6.77
CA LEU A 67 0.22 -6.19 5.98
C LEU A 67 0.76 -5.90 4.57
N VAL A 68 2.07 -5.70 4.43
CA VAL A 68 2.73 -5.58 3.12
C VAL A 68 2.59 -6.89 2.35
N LEU A 69 2.82 -8.03 3.00
CA LEU A 69 2.64 -9.36 2.39
C LEU A 69 1.20 -9.60 1.98
N ALA A 70 0.24 -9.29 2.87
CA ALA A 70 -1.19 -9.42 2.55
C ALA A 70 -1.61 -8.53 1.37
N LEU A 71 -1.00 -7.34 1.22
CA LEU A 71 -1.24 -6.46 0.07
C LEU A 71 -0.82 -7.14 -1.24
N TYR A 72 0.37 -7.74 -1.28
CA TYR A 72 0.82 -8.47 -2.46
C TYR A 72 -0.02 -9.70 -2.76
N ASP A 73 -0.40 -10.48 -1.72
CA ASP A 73 -1.29 -11.63 -1.90
C ASP A 73 -2.64 -11.19 -2.50
N HIS A 74 -3.16 -10.04 -2.08
CA HIS A 74 -4.39 -9.47 -2.62
C HIS A 74 -4.23 -8.98 -4.07
N ILE A 75 -3.11 -8.33 -4.40
CA ILE A 75 -2.78 -7.92 -5.77
C ILE A 75 -2.74 -9.14 -6.70
N GLU A 76 -2.00 -10.19 -6.32
CA GLU A 76 -1.93 -11.42 -7.13
C GLU A 76 -3.27 -12.14 -7.22
N ALA A 77 -4.11 -12.07 -6.18
CA ALA A 77 -5.47 -12.61 -6.24
C ALA A 77 -6.33 -11.87 -7.28
N MET A 78 -6.24 -10.54 -7.36
CA MET A 78 -6.94 -9.76 -8.38
C MET A 78 -6.40 -10.02 -9.79
N LEU A 79 -5.08 -10.12 -9.95
CA LEU A 79 -4.46 -10.49 -11.23
C LEU A 79 -4.90 -11.88 -11.69
N ARG A 80 -4.91 -12.88 -10.79
CA ARG A 80 -5.36 -14.25 -11.10
C ARG A 80 -6.84 -14.32 -11.43
N ALA A 81 -7.66 -13.48 -10.82
CA ALA A 81 -9.09 -13.41 -11.07
C ALA A 81 -9.45 -12.56 -12.30
N ASP A 82 -8.46 -11.88 -12.89
CA ASP A 82 -8.66 -10.86 -13.93
C ASP A 82 -9.77 -9.86 -13.56
N GLY A 83 -9.72 -9.37 -12.33
CA GLY A 83 -10.79 -8.53 -11.82
C GLY A 83 -10.61 -8.07 -10.38
N ARG A 84 -11.34 -7.01 -10.05
CA ARG A 84 -11.31 -6.41 -8.71
C ARG A 84 -11.96 -7.33 -7.67
N LEU A 85 -11.24 -7.58 -6.59
CA LEU A 85 -11.72 -8.33 -5.43
C LEU A 85 -11.89 -7.40 -4.22
N SER A 86 -12.74 -7.81 -3.28
CA SER A 86 -12.76 -7.17 -1.96
C SER A 86 -11.48 -7.54 -1.19
N PRO A 87 -10.86 -6.62 -0.44
CA PRO A 87 -9.71 -6.96 0.38
C PRO A 87 -10.05 -8.03 1.44
N PRO A 88 -9.12 -8.93 1.77
CA PRO A 88 -9.31 -9.88 2.88
C PRO A 88 -9.48 -9.13 4.21
N PRO A 89 -10.06 -9.75 5.25
CA PRO A 89 -10.29 -9.09 6.55
C PRO A 89 -9.05 -8.43 7.18
N SER A 90 -7.87 -9.00 6.93
CA SER A 90 -6.58 -8.44 7.37
C SER A 90 -6.28 -7.07 6.76
N LEU A 91 -6.78 -6.77 5.56
CA LEU A 91 -6.62 -5.49 4.86
C LEU A 91 -7.87 -4.62 4.90
N ALA A 92 -9.06 -5.21 4.88
CA ALA A 92 -10.33 -4.49 4.78
C ALA A 92 -10.51 -3.44 5.89
N ARG A 93 -10.04 -3.73 7.11
CA ARG A 93 -10.07 -2.80 8.25
C ARG A 93 -9.22 -1.52 8.07
N TYR A 94 -8.32 -1.53 7.09
CA TYR A 94 -7.43 -0.43 6.75
C TYR A 94 -7.86 0.28 5.45
N GLN A 95 -8.92 -0.24 4.81
CA GLN A 95 -9.45 0.35 3.60
C GLN A 95 -10.23 1.62 3.95
N PHE A 96 -10.04 2.66 3.15
CA PHE A 96 -10.82 3.88 3.25
C PHE A 96 -11.19 4.39 1.85
N SER A 97 -12.15 5.30 1.76
CA SER A 97 -12.39 6.06 0.55
C SER A 97 -11.54 7.34 0.60
N GLY A 98 -10.64 7.49 -0.35
CA GLY A 98 -10.06 8.81 -0.63
C GLY A 98 -11.18 9.70 -1.16
N SER A 99 -11.52 10.77 -0.44
CA SER A 99 -12.36 11.83 -1.01
C SER A 99 -11.61 12.45 -2.20
N ARG A 100 -12.31 12.57 -3.34
CA ARG A 100 -11.89 13.49 -4.40
C ARG A 100 -11.80 14.91 -3.87
#